data_AF-A0A6S6Y0S9-F1
#
_entry.id   AF-A0A6S6Y0S9-F1
#
_cell.length_a   1.000
_cell.length_b   1.000
_cell.length_c   1.000
_cell.angle_alpha   90.00
_cell.angle_beta   90.00
_cell.angle_gamma   90.00
#
_symmetry.space_group_name_H-M   'P 1'
#
loop_
_entity.id
_entity.type
_entity.pdbx_description
1 polymer ?
#
loop_
_entity_poly.entity_id
_entity_poly.type
_entity_poly.pdbx_seq_one_letter_code
_entity_poly.pdbx_strand_id
1 'polypeptide(L)' 'MLPKDLVAHIENGVVEKMTIRRSSPIAAWSISAYGQALPADAIAMVELNTEGSQRLWADLDAAYGFIRKCGFRHQVLIEG' A
#
# COMPACT_ATOMS: atom_id res chain seq x y z
N MET A 1 -6.53 9.81 -6.17
CA MET A 1 -5.41 9.76 -7.13
C MET A 1 -4.31 8.93 -6.51
N LEU A 2 -3.70 8.00 -7.26
CA LEU A 2 -2.39 7.45 -6.90
C LEU A 2 -1.46 8.61 -6.58
N PRO A 3 -0.72 8.62 -5.46
CA PRO A 3 0.39 9.55 -5.31
C PRO A 3 1.30 9.29 -6.51
N LYS A 4 1.36 10.22 -7.47
CA LYS A 4 2.18 10.05 -8.70
C LYS A 4 3.62 9.71 -8.34
N ASP A 5 4.05 10.21 -7.18
CA ASP A 5 5.35 10.01 -6.57
C ASP A 5 5.61 8.54 -6.22
N LEU A 6 4.58 7.78 -5.81
CA LEU A 6 4.75 6.36 -5.45
C LEU A 6 5.12 5.49 -6.66
N VAL A 7 4.46 5.69 -7.80
CA VAL A 7 4.76 4.93 -9.02
C VAL A 7 6.17 5.27 -9.50
N ALA A 8 6.54 6.55 -9.49
CA ALA A 8 7.89 6.98 -9.83
C ALA A 8 8.95 6.37 -8.88
N HIS A 9 8.68 6.28 -7.57
CA HIS A 9 9.60 5.64 -6.62
C HIS A 9 9.74 4.13 -6.84
N ILE A 10 8.68 3.45 -7.29
CA ILE A 10 8.73 2.03 -7.67
C ILE A 10 9.56 1.87 -8.96
N GLU A 11 9.31 2.68 -9.98
CA GLU A 11 10.01 2.62 -11.27
C GLU A 11 11.51 2.92 -11.12
N ASN A 12 11.86 3.85 -10.22
CA ASN A 12 13.25 4.17 -9.90
C ASN A 12 13.93 3.16 -8.97
N GLY A 13 13.23 2.09 -8.55
CA GLY A 13 13.78 1.04 -7.69
C GLY A 13 14.06 1.48 -6.26
N VAL A 14 13.49 2.61 -5.82
CA VAL A 14 13.70 3.19 -4.48
C VAL A 14 12.80 2.50 -3.45
N VAL A 15 11.65 1.96 -3.87
CA VAL A 15 10.78 1.17 -3.01
C VAL A 15 11.31 -0.26 -2.93
N GLU A 16 11.80 -0.64 -1.76
CA GLU A 16 12.32 -1.97 -1.47
C GLU A 16 11.23 -2.90 -0.88
N LYS A 17 10.29 -2.33 -0.13
CA LYS A 17 9.24 -3.08 0.57
C LYS A 17 7.92 -2.34 0.56
N MET A 18 6.83 -3.09 0.42
CA MET A 18 5.48 -2.58 0.65
C MET A 18 4.76 -3.44 1.69
N THR A 19 3.95 -2.77 2.52
CA THR A 19 3.11 -3.42 3.52
C THR A 19 1.66 -2.99 3.33
N ILE A 20 0.74 -3.95 3.43
CA ILE A 20 -0.70 -3.73 3.60
C ILE A 20 -1.02 -3.96 5.07
N ARG A 21 -1.62 -2.96 5.74
CA ARG A 21 -1.90 -2.99 7.18
C ARG A 21 -3.34 -2.64 7.50
N ARG A 22 -3.83 -3.09 8.64
CA ARG A 22 -4.98 -2.47 9.33
C ARG A 22 -4.74 -2.49 10.83
N SER A 23 -5.20 -1.46 11.53
CA SER A 23 -5.03 -1.34 12.99
C SER A 23 -6.12 -2.08 13.78
N SER A 24 -7.28 -2.33 13.17
CA SER A 24 -8.38 -3.07 13.78
C SER A 24 -9.31 -3.64 12.69
N PRO A 25 -10.20 -4.60 13.03
CA PRO A 25 -11.17 -5.14 12.08
C PRO A 25 -12.14 -4.12 11.47
N ILE A 26 -12.34 -2.99 12.14
CA ILE A 26 -13.23 -1.89 11.70
C ILE A 26 -12.45 -0.72 11.07
N ALA A 27 -11.12 -0.79 11.04
CA ALA A 27 -10.29 0.22 10.40
C ALA A 27 -10.15 -0.06 8.90
N ALA A 28 -9.91 1.00 8.14
CA ALA A 28 -9.50 0.93 6.75
C ALA A 28 -8.18 0.15 6.62
N TRP A 29 -8.02 -0.56 5.50
CA TRP A 29 -6.72 -1.07 5.09
C TRP A 29 -5.85 0.09 4.61
N SER A 30 -4.56 0.08 4.97
CA SER A 30 -3.58 1.06 4.53
C SER A 30 -2.44 0.37 3.79
N ILE A 31 -1.93 1.03 2.76
CA ILE A 31 -0.71 0.60 2.05
C ILE A 31 0.43 1.52 2.50
N SER A 32 1.61 0.98 2.74
CA SER A 32 2.81 1.74 3.08
C SER A 32 4.00 1.25 2.27
N ALA A 33 4.81 2.18 1.77
CA ALA A 33 6.04 1.90 1.04
C ALA A 33 7.28 2.23 1.89
N TYR A 34 8.34 1.45 1.72
CA TYR A 34 9.60 1.57 2.45
C TYR A 34 10.78 1.39 1.49
N GLY A 35 11.85 2.14 1.75
CA GLY A 35 13.15 2.00 1.09
C GLY A 35 14.17 2.94 1.75
N GLN A 36 15.46 2.62 1.69
CA GLN A 36 16.47 3.44 2.38
C GLN A 36 16.57 4.86 1.82
N ALA A 37 16.39 5.00 0.51
CA ALA A 37 16.40 6.29 -0.17
C ALA A 37 15.00 6.91 -0.29
N LEU A 38 13.98 6.29 0.34
CA LEU A 38 12.65 6.86 0.39
C LEU A 38 12.60 7.91 1.50
N PRO A 39 12.21 9.17 1.21
CA PRO A 39 11.99 10.16 2.24
C PRO A 39 10.99 9.65 3.29
N ALA A 40 11.18 9.98 4.58
CA ALA A 40 10.31 9.50 5.66
C ALA A 40 8.86 10.00 5.52
N ASP A 41 8.69 11.13 4.84
CA ASP A 41 7.43 11.75 4.42
C ASP A 41 6.84 11.13 3.13
N ALA A 42 7.64 10.35 2.38
CA ALA A 42 7.18 9.63 1.20
C ALA A 42 6.53 8.26 1.52
N ILE A 43 6.29 7.96 2.80
CA ILE A 43 5.38 6.89 3.20
C ILE A 43 3.99 7.26 2.68
N ALA A 44 3.71 6.84 1.45
CA ALA A 44 2.43 7.03 0.81
C ALA A 44 1.40 6.13 1.48
N MET A 45 0.79 6.62 2.56
CA MET A 45 -0.31 5.94 3.22
C MET A 45 -1.58 6.12 2.40
N VAL A 46 -1.98 5.08 1.69
CA VAL A 46 -3.25 5.04 0.96
C VAL A 46 -4.25 4.28 1.80
N GLU A 47 -5.19 5.00 2.42
CA GLU A 47 -6.31 4.39 3.13
C GLU A 47 -7.39 3.94 2.14
N LEU A 48 -7.81 2.69 2.28
CA LEU A 48 -8.83 2.06 1.46
C LEU A 48 -10.15 2.08 2.23
N ASN A 49 -11.14 2.75 1.62
CA ASN A 49 -12.56 2.89 2.00
C ASN A 49 -12.97 2.48 3.43
N THR A 50 -13.47 3.44 4.21
CA THR A 50 -14.08 3.18 5.53
C THR A 50 -15.38 2.36 5.46
N GLU A 51 -16.16 2.47 4.39
CA GLU A 51 -17.35 1.64 4.14
C GLU A 51 -16.99 0.18 3.79
N GLY A 52 -15.75 -0.05 3.34
CA GLY A 52 -15.23 -1.36 2.91
C GLY A 52 -14.81 -2.28 4.07
N SER A 53 -14.60 -1.73 5.27
CA SER A 53 -14.17 -2.45 6.48
C SER A 53 -15.05 -3.67 6.87
N GLN A 54 -16.25 -3.80 6.29
CA GLN A 54 -17.13 -4.96 6.44
C GLN A 54 -16.76 -6.14 5.52
N ARG A 55 -16.14 -5.90 4.36
CA ARG A 55 -15.76 -6.90 3.35
C ARG A 55 -14.26 -7.11 3.34
N LEU A 56 -13.78 -7.68 4.44
CA LEU A 56 -12.37 -7.99 4.73
C LEU A 56 -11.52 -8.40 3.52
N TRP A 57 -12.00 -9.39 2.76
CA TRP A 57 -11.25 -9.96 1.64
C TRP A 57 -11.27 -9.09 0.39
N ALA A 58 -12.34 -8.31 0.16
CA ALA A 58 -12.46 -7.46 -1.02
C ALA A 58 -11.51 -6.26 -0.95
N ASP A 59 -11.37 -5.67 0.24
CA ASP A 59 -10.46 -4.55 0.44
C ASP A 59 -9.00 -4.98 0.41
N LEU A 60 -8.68 -6.15 0.97
CA LEU A 60 -7.33 -6.71 0.89
C LEU A 60 -6.96 -7.03 -0.57
N ASP A 61 -7.88 -7.61 -1.34
CA ASP A 61 -7.68 -7.89 -2.77
C ASP A 61 -7.53 -6.58 -3.58
N ALA A 62 -8.32 -5.55 -3.27
CA ALA A 62 -8.17 -4.23 -3.87
C ALA A 62 -6.81 -3.60 -3.54
N ALA A 63 -6.34 -3.72 -2.29
CA ALA A 63 -5.03 -3.24 -1.85
C ALA A 63 -3.90 -3.93 -2.62
N TYR A 64 -3.99 -5.26 -2.71
CA TYR A 64 -3.00 -6.06 -3.41
C TYR A 64 -3.00 -5.76 -4.91
N GLY A 65 -4.18 -5.71 -5.52
CA GLY A 65 -4.36 -5.37 -6.94
C GLY A 65 -3.84 -3.97 -7.26
N PHE A 66 -4.03 -3.00 -6.38
CA PHE A 66 -3.45 -1.67 -6.50
C PHE A 66 -1.92 -1.72 -6.55
N ILE A 67 -1.27 -2.39 -5.59
CA ILE A 67 0.20 -2.52 -5.57
C ILE A 67 0.73 -3.14 -6.87
N ARG A 68 0.07 -4.18 -7.36
CA ARG A 68 0.47 -4.84 -8.62
C ARG A 68 0.27 -3.93 -9.83
N LYS A 69 -0.80 -3.13 -9.87
CA LYS A 69 -1.03 -2.14 -10.93
C LYS A 69 0.00 -1.00 -10.92
N CYS A 70 0.58 -0.68 -9.75
CA CYS A 70 1.71 0.25 -9.65
C CYS A 70 3.04 -0.32 -10.15
N GLY A 71 3.09 -1.60 -10.55
CA GLY A 71 4.30 -2.24 -11.06
C GLY A 71 5.23 -2.82 -10.00
N PHE A 72 4.87 -2.80 -8.72
CA PHE A 72 5.70 -3.41 -7.67
C PHE A 72 5.64 -4.94 -7.74
N ARG A 73 6.79 -5.56 -8.02
CA ARG A 73 6.89 -7.02 -8.27
C ARG A 73 7.43 -7.83 -7.10
N HIS A 74 7.96 -7.18 -6.07
CA HIS A 74 8.50 -7.88 -4.91
C HIS A 74 7.40 -8.39 -3.97
N GLN A 75 7.82 -9.07 -2.91
CA GLN A 75 6.92 -9.57 -1.88
C GLN A 75 6.22 -8.40 -1.17
N VAL A 76 4.91 -8.54 -0.99
CA VAL A 76 4.09 -7.60 -0.22
C VAL A 76 3.82 -8.23 1.12
N LEU A 77 4.13 -7.51 2.20
CA LEU A 77 3.82 -7.95 3.56
C LEU A 77 2.37 -7.58 3.88
N ILE A 78 1.61 -8.51 4.47
CA ILE A 78 0.23 -8.26 4.89
C ILE A 78 0.19 -8.43 6.41
N GLU A 79 -0.22 -7.39 7.12
CA GLU A 79 -0.40 -7.37 8.57
C GLU A 79 -1.85 -6.98 8.87
N GLY A 80 -2.62 -7.79 9.60
CA GLY A 80 -4.04 -7.53 9.82
C GLY A 80 -4.59 -8.15 11.08
#